data_AF-A0A940LA24-F1
#
_entry.id   AF-A0A940LA24-F1
#
_cell.length_a   1.000
_cell.length_b   1.000
_cell.length_c   1.000
_cell.angle_alpha   90.00
_cell.angle_beta   90.00
_cell.angle_gamma   90.00
#
_symmetry.space_group_name_H-M   'P 1'
#
loop_
_entity.id
_entity.type
_entity.pdbx_description
1 polymer ?
#
loop_
_entity_poly.entity_id
_entity_poly.type
_entity_poly.pdbx_seq_one_letter_code
_entity_poly.pdbx_strand_id
1 'polypeptide(L)'
;MRIFIVSGNEMTVIKRAILLYVIAFILSFVLLFIFDAQVDFILGIRVVCLLSAFNSAVCMVIAVGAFWISKVMKGKKNTAFIITFCLTLFCVIALSHRIIQEEDHKKHFANVEANHRVMKYFVNEDENYIRIGFDRLESEFKDPNDFDLDAFSVRKRDTVINGIQDTIYSIYFAYFLGSDKINKYFSKVSVLAGKPTLSLYNLDTRLSEEYSVIKTEKDESERKAAETIKEAFRQVPDSTKKIIKKVLSE
;
A
#
# COMPACT_ATOMS: atom_id res chain seq x y z
N MET A 1 56.02 -19.12 -40.67
CA MET A 1 54.69 -18.63 -40.23
C MET A 1 54.68 -18.66 -38.70
N ARG A 2 54.84 -17.50 -38.04
CA ARG A 2 54.82 -17.38 -36.57
C ARG A 2 53.43 -16.93 -36.16
N ILE A 3 52.73 -17.75 -35.38
CA ILE A 3 51.43 -17.41 -34.79
C ILE A 3 51.71 -16.45 -33.62
N PHE A 4 51.37 -15.17 -33.80
CA PHE A 4 51.31 -14.21 -32.70
C PHE A 4 50.06 -14.52 -31.88
N ILE A 5 50.25 -15.16 -30.73
CA ILE A 5 49.20 -15.21 -29.70
C ILE A 5 49.12 -13.81 -29.11
N VAL A 6 48.09 -13.08 -29.50
CA VAL A 6 47.72 -11.78 -28.91
C VAL A 6 47.51 -12.03 -27.42
N SER A 7 48.42 -11.49 -26.60
CA SER A 7 48.29 -11.48 -25.15
C SER A 7 47.00 -10.76 -24.79
N GLY A 8 45.99 -11.53 -24.38
CA GLY A 8 44.76 -10.99 -23.83
C GLY A 8 45.12 -10.13 -22.63
N ASN A 9 44.74 -8.86 -22.67
CA ASN A 9 45.05 -7.87 -21.64
C ASN A 9 44.47 -8.36 -20.31
N GLU A 10 45.29 -9.03 -19.49
CA GLU A 10 44.83 -9.61 -18.24
C GLU A 10 44.40 -8.49 -17.30
N MET A 11 43.08 -8.34 -17.15
CA MET A 11 42.51 -7.43 -16.16
C MET A 11 43.10 -7.75 -14.79
N THR A 12 43.77 -6.77 -14.20
CA THR A 12 44.32 -6.88 -12.85
C THR A 12 43.21 -7.19 -11.84
N VAL A 13 43.57 -7.85 -10.74
CA VAL A 13 42.64 -8.24 -9.67
C VAL A 13 41.80 -7.05 -9.18
N ILE A 14 42.41 -5.86 -9.11
CA ILE A 14 41.73 -4.62 -8.71
C ILE A 14 40.65 -4.22 -9.72
N LYS A 15 40.93 -4.31 -11.04
CA LYS A 15 39.94 -3.99 -12.08
C LYS A 15 38.76 -4.97 -12.07
N ARG A 16 39.01 -6.27 -11.79
CA ARG A 16 37.95 -7.28 -11.65
C ARG A 16 37.06 -7.00 -10.43
N ALA A 17 37.66 -6.61 -9.31
CA ALA A 17 36.92 -6.25 -8.11
C ALA A 17 36.05 -5.00 -8.32
N ILE A 18 36.59 -3.95 -8.95
CA ILE A 18 35.84 -2.74 -9.29
C ILE A 18 34.69 -3.07 -10.25
N LEU A 19 34.94 -3.90 -11.28
CA LEU A 19 33.91 -4.29 -12.24
C LEU A 19 32.78 -5.07 -11.55
N LEU A 20 33.10 -6.04 -10.69
CA LEU A 20 32.09 -6.80 -9.93
C LEU A 20 31.29 -5.89 -8.99
N TYR A 21 31.93 -4.92 -8.35
CA TYR A 21 31.25 -3.94 -7.50
C TYR A 21 30.27 -3.09 -8.32
N VAL A 22 30.69 -2.58 -9.47
CA VAL A 22 29.83 -1.78 -10.36
C VAL A 22 28.66 -2.62 -10.89
N ILE A 23 28.89 -3.87 -11.27
CA ILE A 23 27.83 -4.79 -11.72
C ILE A 23 26.84 -5.05 -10.57
N ALA A 24 27.33 -5.36 -9.36
CA ALA A 24 26.47 -5.60 -8.20
C ALA A 24 25.65 -4.35 -7.81
N PHE A 25 26.26 -3.16 -7.90
CA PHE A 25 25.60 -1.88 -7.65
C PHE A 25 24.51 -1.57 -8.70
N ILE A 26 24.78 -1.85 -9.99
CA ILE A 26 23.78 -1.70 -11.04
C ILE A 26 22.65 -2.71 -10.84
N LEU A 27 22.96 -3.97 -10.50
CA LEU A 27 21.97 -5.01 -10.28
C LEU A 27 21.07 -4.69 -9.09
N SER A 28 21.62 -4.15 -8.00
CA SER A 28 20.82 -3.72 -6.84
C SER A 28 19.91 -2.54 -7.19
N PHE A 29 20.39 -1.59 -8.00
CA PHE A 29 19.59 -0.46 -8.47
C PHE A 29 18.47 -0.90 -9.40
N VAL A 30 18.74 -1.84 -10.31
CA VAL A 30 17.75 -2.44 -11.22
C VAL A 30 16.70 -3.23 -10.43
N LEU A 31 17.11 -4.01 -9.41
CA LEU A 31 16.15 -4.71 -8.54
C LEU A 31 15.28 -3.71 -7.78
N LEU A 32 15.84 -2.64 -7.22
CA LEU A 32 15.05 -1.58 -6.56
C LEU A 32 14.03 -0.96 -7.51
N PHE A 33 14.39 -0.72 -8.78
CA PHE A 33 13.51 -0.13 -9.79
C PHE A 33 12.43 -1.11 -10.29
N ILE A 34 12.76 -2.40 -10.41
CA ILE A 34 11.81 -3.45 -10.80
C ILE A 34 10.79 -3.70 -9.67
N PHE A 35 11.23 -3.62 -8.42
CA PHE A 35 10.37 -3.78 -7.25
C PHE A 35 9.66 -2.50 -6.80
N ASP A 36 9.79 -1.40 -7.55
CA ASP A 36 9.09 -0.12 -7.31
C ASP A 36 7.60 -0.15 -7.72
N ALA A 37 7.03 -1.34 -7.89
CA ALA A 37 5.62 -1.52 -8.18
C ALA A 37 5.09 -2.74 -7.42
N GLN A 38 4.37 -2.49 -6.32
CA GLN A 38 3.36 -3.39 -5.75
C GLN A 38 3.83 -4.69 -5.06
N VAL A 39 4.99 -4.71 -4.40
CA VAL A 39 5.26 -5.81 -3.45
C VAL A 39 4.75 -5.41 -2.06
N ASP A 40 3.56 -5.90 -1.76
CA ASP A 40 2.81 -5.67 -0.53
C ASP A 40 3.65 -5.70 0.76
N PHE A 41 3.19 -4.86 1.68
CA PHE A 41 3.64 -4.46 3.02
C PHE A 41 4.22 -5.56 3.95
N ILE A 42 4.05 -6.85 3.64
CA ILE A 42 4.55 -7.99 4.44
C ILE A 42 5.81 -8.63 3.81
N LEU A 43 5.99 -8.51 2.49
CA LEU A 43 7.17 -9.01 1.79
C LEU A 43 8.35 -8.02 1.89
N GLY A 44 8.10 -6.71 1.93
CA GLY A 44 9.15 -5.68 1.92
C GLY A 44 10.21 -5.86 3.02
N ILE A 45 9.80 -5.96 4.29
CA ILE A 45 10.75 -6.15 5.41
C ILE A 45 11.45 -7.51 5.33
N ARG A 46 10.72 -8.59 4.99
CA ARG A 46 11.31 -9.93 4.92
C ARG A 46 12.30 -10.06 3.77
N VAL A 47 12.00 -9.47 2.62
CA VAL A 47 12.86 -9.46 1.43
C VAL A 47 14.07 -8.56 1.65
N VAL A 48 13.92 -7.40 2.30
CA VAL A 48 15.05 -6.54 2.66
C VAL A 48 15.96 -7.21 3.70
N CYS A 49 15.40 -7.88 4.71
CA CYS A 49 16.16 -8.68 5.67
C CYS A 49 16.86 -9.88 5.01
N LEU A 50 16.17 -10.59 4.10
CA LEU A 50 16.74 -11.70 3.33
C LEU A 50 17.86 -11.24 2.41
N LEU A 51 17.70 -10.11 1.70
CA LEU A 51 18.73 -9.51 0.85
C LEU A 51 19.92 -9.04 1.68
N SER A 52 19.69 -8.48 2.86
CA SER A 52 20.75 -8.06 3.78
C SER A 52 21.51 -9.26 4.36
N ALA A 53 20.80 -10.32 4.74
CA ALA A 53 21.38 -11.58 5.20
C ALA A 53 22.17 -12.27 4.08
N PHE A 54 21.63 -12.30 2.87
CA PHE A 54 22.28 -12.86 1.68
C PHE A 54 23.56 -12.06 1.34
N ASN A 55 23.49 -10.73 1.30
CA ASN A 55 24.67 -9.89 1.09
C ASN A 55 25.73 -10.09 2.18
N SER A 56 25.32 -10.21 3.44
CA SER A 56 26.23 -10.49 4.56
C SER A 56 26.89 -11.86 4.43
N ALA A 57 26.13 -12.90 4.04
CA ALA A 57 26.64 -14.25 3.81
C ALA A 57 27.64 -14.28 2.64
N VAL A 58 27.31 -13.63 1.51
CA VAL A 58 28.22 -13.49 0.35
C VAL A 58 29.50 -12.75 0.76
N CYS A 59 29.39 -11.68 1.55
CA CYS A 59 30.55 -10.96 2.07
C CYS A 59 31.40 -11.81 3.01
N MET A 60 30.78 -12.63 3.85
CA MET A 60 31.49 -13.56 4.74
C MET A 60 32.26 -14.62 3.93
N VAL A 61 31.67 -15.16 2.87
CA VAL A 61 32.35 -16.09 1.95
C VAL A 61 33.53 -15.42 1.25
N ILE A 62 33.35 -14.20 0.76
CA ILE A 62 34.43 -13.41 0.14
C ILE A 62 35.54 -13.09 1.15
N ALA A 63 35.18 -12.75 2.39
CA ALA A 63 36.11 -12.46 3.47
C ALA A 63 36.93 -13.70 3.86
N VAL A 64 36.28 -14.86 4.01
CA VAL A 64 36.95 -16.14 4.31
C VAL A 64 37.85 -16.55 3.14
N GLY A 65 37.37 -16.42 1.89
CA GLY A 65 38.17 -16.69 0.70
C GLY A 65 39.41 -15.80 0.62
N ALA A 66 39.25 -14.50 0.85
CA ALA A 66 40.35 -13.53 0.88
C ALA A 66 41.32 -13.79 2.04
N PHE A 67 40.83 -14.18 3.22
CA PHE A 67 41.66 -14.59 4.36
C PHE A 67 42.51 -15.81 4.01
N TRP A 68 41.93 -16.84 3.42
CA TRP A 68 42.68 -18.02 2.96
C TRP A 68 43.72 -17.66 1.89
N ILE A 69 43.35 -16.84 0.91
CA ILE A 69 44.28 -16.38 -0.15
C ILE A 69 45.42 -15.55 0.45
N SER A 70 45.16 -14.65 1.40
CA SER A 70 46.19 -13.86 2.06
C SER A 70 47.12 -14.69 2.96
N LYS A 71 46.60 -15.76 3.58
CA LYS A 71 47.40 -16.71 4.36
C LYS A 71 48.35 -17.52 3.47
N VAL A 72 47.92 -17.83 2.23
CA VAL A 72 48.72 -18.51 1.20
C VAL A 72 49.72 -17.55 0.55
N MET A 73 49.34 -16.29 0.35
CA MET A 73 50.17 -15.25 -0.27
C MET A 73 50.82 -14.34 0.77
N LYS A 74 51.91 -14.81 1.39
CA LYS A 74 52.72 -14.01 2.33
C LYS A 74 53.17 -12.68 1.68
N GLY A 75 52.66 -11.54 2.17
CA GLY A 75 53.34 -10.24 2.01
C GLY A 75 52.67 -9.14 1.17
N LYS A 76 51.44 -9.27 0.66
CA LYS A 76 50.73 -8.13 0.01
C LYS A 76 49.69 -7.52 0.95
N LYS A 77 49.74 -6.18 1.10
CA LYS A 77 48.88 -5.41 2.01
C LYS A 77 47.40 -5.65 1.69
N ASN A 78 46.64 -6.04 2.73
CA ASN A 78 45.20 -6.35 2.71
C ASN A 78 44.28 -5.13 2.44
N THR A 79 44.75 -4.13 1.70
CA THR A 79 44.00 -2.89 1.42
C THR A 79 42.68 -3.16 0.71
N ALA A 80 42.62 -4.14 -0.21
CA ALA A 80 41.37 -4.53 -0.87
C ALA A 80 40.35 -5.14 0.10
N PHE A 81 40.81 -5.95 1.07
CA PHE A 81 39.94 -6.52 2.10
C PHE A 81 39.37 -5.42 3.01
N ILE A 82 40.21 -4.48 3.45
CA ILE A 82 39.79 -3.36 4.29
C ILE A 82 38.76 -2.50 3.55
N ILE A 83 39.00 -2.16 2.28
CA ILE A 83 38.07 -1.38 1.47
C ILE A 83 36.72 -2.11 1.31
N THR A 84 36.74 -3.40 0.94
CA THR A 84 35.50 -4.18 0.80
C THR A 84 34.75 -4.27 2.12
N PHE A 85 35.44 -4.55 3.23
CA PHE A 85 34.82 -4.61 4.55
C PHE A 85 34.19 -3.27 4.96
N CYS A 86 34.90 -2.15 4.77
CA CYS A 86 34.37 -0.82 5.07
C CYS A 86 33.15 -0.47 4.21
N LEU A 87 33.16 -0.80 2.92
CA LEU A 87 32.03 -0.58 2.02
C LEU A 87 30.81 -1.43 2.42
N THR A 88 31.02 -2.71 2.73
CA THR A 88 29.95 -3.59 3.21
C THR A 88 29.36 -3.07 4.52
N LEU A 89 30.22 -2.70 5.48
CA LEU A 89 29.78 -2.15 6.76
C LEU A 89 28.96 -0.86 6.57
N PHE A 90 29.40 0.03 5.68
CA PHE A 90 28.65 1.23 5.32
C PHE A 90 27.29 0.89 4.71
N CYS A 91 27.21 -0.06 3.78
CA CYS A 91 25.94 -0.49 3.19
C CYS A 91 24.98 -1.07 4.23
N VAL A 92 25.48 -1.90 5.17
CA VAL A 92 24.66 -2.46 6.25
C VAL A 92 24.13 -1.34 7.14
N ILE A 93 24.97 -0.40 7.58
CA ILE A 93 24.54 0.74 8.41
C ILE A 93 23.51 1.61 7.67
N ALA A 94 23.73 1.92 6.40
CA ALA A 94 22.81 2.72 5.59
C ALA A 94 21.44 2.04 5.40
N LEU A 95 21.43 0.72 5.17
CA LEU A 95 20.19 -0.06 5.07
C LEU A 95 19.45 -0.14 6.40
N SER A 96 20.17 -0.41 7.50
CA SER A 96 19.57 -0.42 8.85
C SER A 96 18.95 0.94 9.19
N HIS A 97 19.63 2.04 8.87
CA HIS A 97 19.11 3.38 9.08
C HIS A 97 17.84 3.64 8.26
N ARG A 98 17.79 3.20 6.99
CA ARG A 98 16.59 3.29 6.15
C ARG A 98 15.42 2.48 6.69
N ILE A 99 15.66 1.27 7.21
CA ILE A 99 14.61 0.44 7.82
C ILE A 99 14.02 1.14 9.06
N ILE A 100 14.86 1.72 9.92
CA ILE A 100 14.41 2.45 11.11
C ILE A 100 13.55 3.66 10.69
N GLN A 101 14.00 4.43 9.71
CA GLN A 101 13.22 5.57 9.18
C GLN A 101 11.87 5.14 8.60
N GLU A 102 11.82 4.02 7.88
CA GLU A 102 10.58 3.49 7.33
C GLU A 102 9.62 3.01 8.42
N GLU A 103 10.12 2.35 9.47
CA GLU A 103 9.30 1.97 10.62
C GLU A 103 8.73 3.20 11.34
N ASP A 104 9.56 4.21 11.57
CA ASP A 104 9.12 5.44 12.23
C ASP A 104 8.10 6.20 11.36
N HIS A 105 8.31 6.25 10.04
CA HIS A 105 7.33 6.81 9.10
C HIS A 105 5.99 6.06 9.18
N LYS A 106 6.01 4.73 9.13
CA LYS A 106 4.79 3.91 9.24
C LYS A 106 4.07 4.12 10.57
N LYS A 107 4.79 4.25 11.68
CA LYS A 107 4.14 4.54 12.98
C LYS A 107 3.36 5.85 12.95
N HIS A 108 3.82 6.85 12.20
CA HIS A 108 3.22 8.17 12.16
C HIS A 108 2.20 8.37 11.03
N PHE A 109 2.26 7.60 9.95
CA PHE A 109 1.45 7.87 8.74
C PHE A 109 0.70 6.65 8.18
N ALA A 110 0.79 5.46 8.78
CA ALA A 110 0.20 4.24 8.20
C ALA A 110 -1.30 4.37 7.92
N ASN A 111 -2.09 4.90 8.86
CA ASN A 111 -3.53 4.99 8.71
C ASN A 111 -3.91 6.11 7.72
N VAL A 112 -3.22 7.26 7.77
CA VAL A 112 -3.41 8.36 6.82
C VAL A 112 -3.20 7.85 5.39
N GLU A 113 -2.08 7.19 5.13
CA GLU A 113 -1.80 6.65 3.80
C GLU A 113 -2.78 5.56 3.39
N ALA A 114 -3.19 4.68 4.31
CA ALA A 114 -4.18 3.65 4.02
C ALA A 114 -5.52 4.26 3.62
N ASN A 115 -6.02 5.22 4.39
CA ASN A 115 -7.27 5.90 4.12
C ASN A 115 -7.23 6.68 2.80
N HIS A 116 -6.14 7.43 2.56
CA HIS A 116 -5.95 8.20 1.32
C HIS A 116 -5.82 7.28 0.10
N ARG A 117 -5.20 6.10 0.25
CA ARG A 117 -5.20 5.06 -0.78
C ARG A 117 -6.60 4.56 -1.07
N VAL A 118 -7.43 4.32 -0.05
CA VAL A 118 -8.85 3.96 -0.25
C VAL A 118 -9.57 5.05 -1.05
N MET A 119 -9.44 6.32 -0.68
CA MET A 119 -10.07 7.43 -1.40
C MET A 119 -9.54 7.63 -2.83
N LYS A 120 -8.29 7.24 -3.09
CA LYS A 120 -7.69 7.33 -4.43
C LYS A 120 -8.18 6.23 -5.36
N TYR A 121 -8.31 5.00 -4.88
CA TYR A 121 -8.55 3.83 -5.72
C TYR A 121 -10.00 3.31 -5.71
N PHE A 122 -10.76 3.56 -4.64
CA PHE A 122 -12.14 3.07 -4.50
C PHE A 122 -13.19 4.13 -4.81
N VAL A 123 -12.82 5.41 -4.84
CA VAL A 123 -13.73 6.51 -5.17
C VAL A 123 -13.43 6.97 -6.59
N ASN A 124 -14.43 6.92 -7.46
CA ASN A 124 -14.32 7.37 -8.85
C ASN A 124 -14.20 8.91 -8.91
N GLU A 125 -13.73 9.44 -10.05
CA GLU A 125 -13.56 10.90 -10.22
C GLU A 125 -14.89 11.68 -10.15
N ASP A 126 -15.99 11.08 -10.58
CA ASP A 126 -17.34 11.64 -10.52
C ASP A 126 -17.94 11.65 -9.10
N GLU A 127 -17.34 10.90 -8.18
CA GLU A 127 -17.77 10.81 -6.77
C GLU A 127 -16.93 11.70 -5.83
N ASN A 128 -16.44 12.83 -6.34
CA ASN A 128 -15.60 13.75 -5.58
C ASN A 128 -16.23 14.24 -4.26
N TYR A 129 -17.57 14.22 -4.14
CA TYR A 129 -18.28 14.51 -2.89
C TYR A 129 -17.86 13.57 -1.75
N ILE A 130 -17.48 12.31 -2.03
CA ILE A 130 -17.00 11.36 -1.02
C ILE A 130 -15.66 11.83 -0.45
N ARG A 131 -14.75 12.28 -1.31
CA ARG A 131 -13.43 12.82 -0.90
C ARG A 131 -13.60 14.08 -0.07
N ILE A 132 -14.46 15.01 -0.50
CA ILE A 132 -14.80 16.21 0.27
C ILE A 132 -15.37 15.86 1.66
N GLY A 133 -16.24 14.84 1.72
CA GLY A 133 -16.79 14.37 2.99
C GLY A 133 -15.75 13.71 3.88
N PHE A 134 -14.84 12.94 3.30
CA PHE A 134 -13.72 12.31 3.98
C PHE A 134 -12.75 13.34 4.55
N ASP A 135 -12.32 14.32 3.75
CA ASP A 135 -11.41 15.40 4.18
C ASP A 135 -12.01 16.19 5.34
N ARG A 136 -13.33 16.43 5.31
CA ARG A 136 -14.03 17.08 6.41
C ARG A 136 -13.99 16.24 7.68
N LEU A 137 -14.22 14.93 7.59
CA LEU A 137 -14.15 14.03 8.75
C LEU A 137 -12.73 13.94 9.29
N GLU A 138 -11.74 13.74 8.42
CA GLU A 138 -10.32 13.65 8.78
C GLU A 138 -9.85 14.92 9.52
N SER A 139 -10.35 16.09 9.10
CA SER A 139 -10.02 17.38 9.75
C SER A 139 -10.51 17.53 11.19
N GLU A 140 -11.40 16.67 11.68
CA GLU A 140 -11.86 16.68 13.07
C GLU A 140 -10.87 16.00 14.03
N PHE A 141 -9.96 15.17 13.51
CA PHE A 141 -8.98 14.47 14.32
C PHE A 141 -7.73 15.33 14.50
N LYS A 142 -7.29 15.48 15.75
CA LYS A 142 -6.05 16.19 16.08
C LYS A 142 -4.82 15.48 15.47
N ASP A 143 -4.84 14.15 15.49
CA ASP A 143 -3.90 13.30 14.77
C ASP A 143 -4.68 12.48 13.74
N PRO A 144 -4.55 12.78 12.44
CA PRO A 144 -5.19 12.00 11.37
C PRO A 144 -4.80 10.51 11.38
N ASN A 145 -3.65 10.17 11.96
CA ASN A 145 -3.21 8.79 12.07
C ASN A 145 -3.95 7.99 13.16
N ASP A 146 -4.70 8.65 14.05
CA ASP A 146 -5.61 7.95 14.97
C ASP A 146 -6.86 7.44 14.26
N PHE A 147 -7.17 7.94 13.07
CA PHE A 147 -8.37 7.58 12.34
C PHE A 147 -8.07 6.46 11.32
N ASP A 148 -8.71 5.30 11.48
CA ASP A 148 -8.56 4.15 10.57
C ASP A 148 -9.91 3.81 9.92
N LEU A 149 -10.02 4.10 8.62
CA LEU A 149 -11.25 3.93 7.87
C LEU A 149 -11.51 2.46 7.57
N ASP A 150 -12.67 1.96 7.99
CA ASP A 150 -13.10 0.59 7.70
C ASP A 150 -14.01 0.53 6.47
N ALA A 151 -15.03 1.40 6.43
CA ALA A 151 -16.00 1.41 5.35
C ALA A 151 -16.70 2.77 5.22
N PHE A 152 -17.30 3.01 4.05
CA PHE A 152 -18.22 4.13 3.85
C PHE A 152 -19.44 3.71 3.02
N SER A 153 -20.53 4.45 3.16
CA SER A 153 -21.76 4.29 2.38
C SER A 153 -22.37 5.65 2.04
N VAL A 154 -23.01 5.76 0.89
CA VAL A 154 -23.58 7.02 0.39
C VAL A 154 -25.09 6.88 0.20
N ARG A 155 -25.84 7.87 0.70
CA ARG A 155 -27.25 8.07 0.37
C ARG A 155 -27.43 9.42 -0.33
N LYS A 156 -28.14 9.40 -1.46
CA LYS A 156 -28.44 10.58 -2.26
C LYS A 156 -29.87 11.02 -1.99
N ARG A 157 -30.10 12.31 -1.82
CA ARG A 157 -31.44 12.89 -1.66
C ARG A 157 -31.55 14.13 -2.54
N ASP A 158 -32.41 14.06 -3.53
CA ASP A 158 -32.70 15.21 -4.38
C ASP A 158 -33.46 16.28 -3.59
N THR A 159 -33.09 17.53 -3.82
CA THR A 159 -33.62 18.71 -3.16
C THR A 159 -33.77 19.84 -4.17
N VAL A 160 -34.47 20.90 -3.78
CA VAL A 160 -34.61 22.12 -4.58
C VAL A 160 -34.21 23.31 -3.72
N ILE A 161 -33.22 24.07 -4.16
CA ILE A 161 -32.72 25.27 -3.48
C ILE A 161 -32.92 26.45 -4.42
N ASN A 162 -33.72 27.42 -4.01
CA ASN A 162 -34.04 28.60 -4.83
C ASN A 162 -34.57 28.27 -6.24
N GLY A 163 -35.33 27.17 -6.37
CA GLY A 163 -35.89 26.72 -7.65
C GLY A 163 -34.92 25.93 -8.55
N ILE A 164 -33.68 25.73 -8.12
CA ILE A 164 -32.68 24.90 -8.83
C ILE A 164 -32.66 23.51 -8.18
N GLN A 165 -32.72 22.46 -8.99
CA GLN A 165 -32.55 21.08 -8.52
C GLN A 165 -31.10 20.87 -8.06
N ASP A 166 -30.93 20.29 -6.89
CA ASP A 166 -29.64 19.94 -6.31
C ASP A 166 -29.75 18.59 -5.60
N THR A 167 -28.63 17.98 -5.22
CA THR A 167 -28.60 16.69 -4.53
C THR A 167 -27.76 16.80 -3.27
N ILE A 168 -28.33 16.38 -2.14
CA ILE A 168 -27.61 16.21 -0.88
C ILE A 168 -27.02 14.81 -0.87
N TYR A 169 -25.69 14.72 -0.71
CA TYR A 169 -24.97 13.47 -0.54
C TYR A 169 -24.70 13.24 0.95
N SER A 170 -25.41 12.31 1.57
CA SER A 170 -25.16 11.87 2.94
C SER A 170 -24.19 10.69 2.94
N ILE A 171 -22.96 10.92 3.39
CA ILE A 171 -21.90 9.92 3.47
C ILE A 171 -21.79 9.45 4.91
N TYR A 172 -21.86 8.15 5.10
CA TYR A 172 -21.74 7.47 6.38
C TYR A 172 -20.39 6.77 6.42
N PHE A 173 -19.52 7.19 7.33
CA PHE A 173 -18.21 6.60 7.54
C PHE A 173 -18.23 5.70 8.77
N ALA A 174 -17.58 4.55 8.67
CA ALA A 174 -17.31 3.63 9.76
C ALA A 174 -15.79 3.52 9.95
N TYR A 175 -15.31 3.67 11.17
CA TYR A 175 -13.87 3.75 11.45
C TYR A 175 -13.52 3.27 12.86
N PHE A 176 -12.23 3.02 13.06
CA PHE A 176 -11.61 2.72 14.34
C PHE A 176 -10.76 3.91 14.81
N LEU A 177 -10.53 4.00 16.12
CA LEU A 177 -9.76 5.09 16.72
C LEU A 177 -8.52 4.57 17.45
N GLY A 178 -7.36 5.10 17.08
CA GLY A 178 -6.05 4.80 17.65
C GLY A 178 -5.78 3.30 17.74
N SER A 179 -5.46 2.84 18.95
CA SER A 179 -5.22 1.43 19.25
C SER A 179 -6.50 0.60 19.46
N ASP A 180 -7.68 1.23 19.53
CA ASP A 180 -8.94 0.53 19.71
C ASP A 180 -9.46 -0.01 18.37
N LYS A 181 -9.11 -1.27 18.09
CA LYS A 181 -9.59 -2.03 16.92
C LYS A 181 -10.84 -2.84 17.20
N ILE A 182 -11.43 -2.69 18.40
CA ILE A 182 -12.60 -3.48 18.82
C ILE A 182 -13.87 -2.65 18.62
N ASN A 183 -13.86 -1.39 19.06
CA ASN A 183 -15.02 -0.52 18.98
C ASN A 183 -15.04 0.25 17.66
N LYS A 184 -16.16 0.10 16.94
CA LYS A 184 -16.37 0.77 15.64
C LYS A 184 -17.19 2.05 15.85
N TYR A 185 -16.64 3.15 15.37
CA TYR A 185 -17.23 4.48 15.42
C TYR A 185 -17.86 4.82 14.08
N PHE A 186 -18.86 5.71 14.11
CA PHE A 186 -19.58 6.12 12.92
C PHE A 186 -19.78 7.63 12.88
N SER A 187 -19.65 8.19 11.69
CA SER A 187 -19.91 9.59 11.42
C SER A 187 -20.74 9.77 10.16
N LYS A 188 -21.56 10.81 10.15
CA LYS A 188 -22.32 11.22 8.97
C LYS A 188 -21.86 12.59 8.53
N VAL A 189 -21.42 12.69 7.28
CA VAL A 189 -21.09 13.95 6.62
C VAL A 189 -22.07 14.18 5.48
N SER A 190 -22.73 15.33 5.48
CA SER A 190 -23.64 15.72 4.39
C SER A 190 -22.94 16.71 3.49
N VAL A 191 -22.87 16.45 2.18
CA VAL A 191 -22.28 17.36 1.18
C VAL A 191 -23.37 17.91 0.30
N LEU A 192 -23.45 19.23 0.21
CA LEU A 192 -24.42 19.96 -0.62
C LEU A 192 -23.68 21.10 -1.34
N ALA A 193 -23.80 21.17 -2.67
CA ALA A 193 -23.10 22.17 -3.48
C ALA A 193 -21.58 22.27 -3.15
N GLY A 194 -20.94 21.12 -2.93
CA GLY A 194 -19.52 21.02 -2.56
C GLY A 194 -19.17 21.47 -1.13
N LYS A 195 -20.16 21.79 -0.29
CA LYS A 195 -19.96 22.18 1.11
C LYS A 195 -20.26 21.01 2.04
N PRO A 196 -19.26 20.47 2.75
CA PRO A 196 -19.49 19.40 3.71
C PRO A 196 -19.92 19.94 5.08
N THR A 197 -20.91 19.29 5.66
CA THR A 197 -21.40 19.55 7.03
C THR A 197 -21.39 18.24 7.79
N LEU A 198 -20.62 18.19 8.89
CA LEU A 198 -20.62 17.05 9.79
C LEU A 198 -21.91 17.08 10.62
N SER A 199 -22.73 16.04 10.48
CA SER A 199 -24.02 15.94 11.16
C SER A 199 -23.98 15.03 12.39
N LEU A 200 -23.13 13.99 12.37
CA LEU A 200 -22.98 13.02 13.47
C LEU A 200 -21.51 12.71 13.71
N TYR A 201 -21.09 12.70 14.98
CA TYR A 201 -19.71 12.41 15.40
C TYR A 201 -19.72 11.47 16.61
N ASN A 202 -18.98 10.35 16.53
CA ASN A 202 -18.71 9.42 17.63
C ASN A 202 -19.94 8.94 18.43
N LEU A 203 -20.88 8.27 17.76
CA LEU A 203 -21.90 7.48 18.46
C LEU A 203 -21.32 6.12 18.88
N ASP A 204 -21.36 5.82 20.18
CA ASP A 204 -21.06 4.51 20.73
C ASP A 204 -22.17 3.53 20.27
N THR A 205 -21.90 2.75 19.22
CA THR A 205 -22.95 2.13 18.39
C THR A 205 -23.59 0.86 18.95
N ARG A 206 -23.15 0.37 20.10
CA ARG A 206 -23.86 -0.76 20.74
C ARG A 206 -25.26 -0.40 21.24
N LEU A 207 -25.55 0.89 21.44
CA LEU A 207 -26.80 1.37 22.08
C LEU A 207 -27.59 2.40 21.25
N SER A 208 -27.14 2.75 20.04
CA SER A 208 -27.80 3.78 19.20
C SER A 208 -28.97 3.20 18.40
N GLU A 209 -30.19 3.68 18.69
CA GLU A 209 -31.43 3.38 17.96
C GLU A 209 -31.37 3.83 16.49
N GLU A 210 -30.59 4.86 16.17
CA GLU A 210 -30.46 5.37 14.82
C GLU A 210 -29.62 4.43 13.92
N TYR A 211 -28.60 3.76 14.49
CA TYR A 211 -27.81 2.76 13.77
C TYR A 211 -28.62 1.48 13.48
N SER A 212 -29.45 1.04 14.43
CA SER A 212 -30.35 -0.10 14.18
C SER A 212 -31.33 0.22 13.06
N VAL A 213 -31.84 1.45 12.98
CA VAL A 213 -32.68 1.92 11.87
C VAL A 213 -31.89 1.93 10.56
N ILE A 214 -30.69 2.49 10.50
CA ILE A 214 -29.90 2.56 9.26
C ILE A 214 -29.51 1.16 8.76
N LYS A 215 -29.12 0.25 9.66
CA LYS A 215 -28.83 -1.15 9.33
C LYS A 215 -30.09 -1.85 8.83
N THR A 216 -31.22 -1.68 9.51
CA THR A 216 -32.50 -2.27 9.10
C THR A 216 -32.97 -1.73 7.75
N GLU A 217 -32.85 -0.43 7.50
CA GLU A 217 -33.17 0.18 6.21
C GLU A 217 -32.23 -0.28 5.10
N LYS A 218 -30.94 -0.51 5.39
CA LYS A 218 -29.99 -1.09 4.44
C LYS A 218 -30.40 -2.51 4.09
N ASP A 219 -30.63 -3.35 5.09
CA ASP A 219 -31.05 -4.74 4.91
C ASP A 219 -32.41 -4.82 4.17
N GLU A 220 -33.35 -3.91 4.47
CA GLU A 220 -34.64 -3.81 3.80
C GLU A 220 -34.51 -3.32 2.35
N SER A 221 -33.64 -2.34 2.10
CA SER A 221 -33.35 -1.84 0.75
C SER A 221 -32.68 -2.93 -0.10
N GLU A 222 -31.74 -3.68 0.46
CA GLU A 222 -31.10 -4.82 -0.20
C GLU A 222 -32.10 -5.92 -0.49
N ARG A 223 -33.03 -6.19 0.44
CA ARG A 223 -34.11 -7.16 0.23
C ARG A 223 -35.09 -6.71 -0.85
N LYS A 224 -35.52 -5.44 -0.84
CA LYS A 224 -36.39 -4.86 -1.88
C LYS A 224 -35.72 -4.85 -3.24
N ALA A 225 -34.42 -4.55 -3.30
CA ALA A 225 -33.65 -4.63 -4.54
C ALA A 225 -33.58 -6.08 -5.04
N ALA A 226 -33.29 -7.04 -4.18
CA ALA A 226 -33.27 -8.46 -4.52
C ALA A 226 -34.65 -8.99 -4.97
N GLU A 227 -35.74 -8.56 -4.32
CA GLU A 227 -37.11 -8.87 -4.70
C GLU A 227 -37.47 -8.27 -6.06
N THR A 228 -37.13 -6.99 -6.29
CA THR A 228 -37.34 -6.31 -7.56
C THR A 228 -36.58 -6.99 -8.71
N ILE A 229 -35.31 -7.35 -8.47
CA ILE A 229 -34.49 -8.11 -9.43
C ILE A 229 -35.13 -9.46 -9.71
N LYS A 230 -35.63 -10.16 -8.68
CA LYS A 230 -36.30 -11.46 -8.82
C LYS A 230 -37.61 -11.36 -9.60
N GLU A 231 -38.39 -10.30 -9.40
CA GLU A 231 -39.63 -10.05 -10.12
C GLU A 231 -39.37 -9.65 -11.58
N ALA A 232 -38.46 -8.72 -11.82
CA ALA A 232 -38.01 -8.38 -13.18
C ALA A 232 -37.51 -9.64 -13.90
N PHE A 233 -36.69 -10.47 -13.25
CA PHE A 233 -36.21 -11.72 -13.82
C PHE A 233 -37.33 -12.71 -14.10
N ARG A 234 -38.43 -12.74 -13.33
CA ARG A 234 -39.59 -13.60 -13.60
C ARG A 234 -40.36 -13.18 -14.85
N GLN A 235 -40.48 -11.88 -15.10
CA GLN A 235 -41.22 -11.30 -16.23
C GLN A 235 -40.47 -11.39 -17.56
N VAL A 236 -39.15 -11.63 -17.53
CA VAL A 236 -38.34 -11.82 -18.74
C VAL A 236 -38.75 -13.11 -19.47
N PRO A 237 -38.93 -13.10 -20.81
CA PRO A 237 -39.22 -14.29 -21.60
C PRO A 237 -38.17 -15.40 -21.43
N ASP A 238 -38.59 -16.67 -21.50
CA ASP A 238 -37.71 -17.81 -21.22
C ASP A 238 -36.51 -17.92 -22.18
N SER A 239 -36.65 -17.43 -23.41
CA SER A 239 -35.54 -17.31 -24.38
C SER A 239 -34.42 -16.40 -23.86
N THR A 240 -34.78 -15.24 -23.30
CA THR A 240 -33.86 -14.27 -22.72
C THR A 240 -33.29 -14.74 -21.37
N LYS A 241 -34.10 -15.40 -20.53
CA LYS A 241 -33.61 -16.03 -19.28
C LYS A 241 -32.53 -17.08 -19.55
N LYS A 242 -32.67 -17.85 -20.63
CA LYS A 242 -31.70 -18.90 -21.01
C LYS A 242 -30.36 -18.32 -21.47
N ILE A 243 -30.39 -17.16 -22.15
CA ILE A 243 -29.19 -16.40 -22.54
C ILE A 243 -28.51 -15.79 -21.30
N ILE A 244 -29.27 -15.14 -20.41
CA ILE A 244 -28.73 -14.55 -19.18
C ILE A 244 -28.11 -15.63 -18.28
N LYS A 245 -28.77 -16.78 -18.12
CA LYS A 245 -28.20 -17.91 -17.34
C LYS A 245 -26.91 -18.44 -17.95
N LYS A 246 -26.80 -18.50 -19.28
CA LYS A 246 -25.59 -18.96 -19.97
C LYS A 246 -24.42 -18.00 -19.75
N VAL A 247 -24.67 -16.68 -19.82
CA VAL A 247 -23.67 -15.62 -19.60
C VAL A 247 -23.20 -15.55 -18.15
N LEU A 248 -24.06 -15.86 -17.17
CA LEU A 248 -23.72 -15.85 -15.74
C LEU A 248 -23.09 -17.17 -15.25
N SER A 249 -23.08 -18.22 -16.07
CA SER A 249 -22.51 -19.53 -15.73
C SER A 249 -21.19 -19.84 -16.43
N GLU A 250 -20.73 -18.93 -17.31
CA GLU A 250 -19.36 -18.87 -17.84
C GLU A 250 -18.49 -18.03 -16.88
#